data_AF-A0A952B5H6-F1
#
_entry.id   AF-A0A952B5H6-F1
#
_cell.length_a   1.000
_cell.length_b   1.000
_cell.length_c   1.000
_cell.angle_alpha   90.00
_cell.angle_beta   90.00
_cell.angle_gamma   90.00
#
_symmetry.space_group_name_H-M   'P 1'
#
loop_
_entity.id
_entity.type
_entity.pdbx_description
1 polymer ?
#
loop_
_entity_poly.entity_id
_entity_poly.type
_entity_poly.pdbx_seq_one_letter_code
_entity_poly.pdbx_strand_id
1 'polypeptide(L)'
;MTPKKRLLTAIANKAPEGRWEEADTNLPTEASFHRHTELSQTFTSMHFGTVSAVAYLPDTFGHPATLPKILADTGFKYFIF
;
A
#
# COMPACT_ATOMS: atom_id res chain seq x y z
N MET A 1 12.67 -6.19 -26.21
CA MET A 1 12.46 -5.76 -24.81
C MET A 1 12.51 -6.99 -23.90
N THR A 2 13.18 -6.97 -22.75
CA THR A 2 13.29 -8.15 -21.88
C THR A 2 11.94 -8.52 -21.23
N PRO A 3 11.69 -9.79 -20.85
CA PRO A 3 10.45 -10.19 -20.18
C PRO A 3 10.15 -9.36 -18.93
N LYS A 4 11.18 -9.07 -18.11
CA LYS A 4 11.10 -8.20 -16.93
C LYS A 4 10.60 -6.80 -17.27
N LYS A 5 11.16 -6.18 -18.32
CA LYS A 5 10.75 -4.82 -18.73
C LYS A 5 9.31 -4.81 -19.23
N ARG A 6 8.87 -5.86 -19.94
CA ARG A 6 7.46 -6.01 -20.37
C ARG A 6 6.50 -6.13 -19.19
N LEU A 7 6.85 -6.89 -18.17
CA LEU A 7 6.03 -7.05 -16.97
C LEU A 7 5.91 -5.74 -16.19
N LEU A 8 7.03 -5.04 -15.95
CA LEU A 8 7.01 -3.77 -15.23
C LEU A 8 6.16 -2.71 -15.95
N THR A 9 6.24 -2.64 -17.28
CA THR A 9 5.37 -1.75 -18.06
C THR A 9 3.88 -2.13 -17.96
N ALA A 10 3.56 -3.43 -17.94
CA ALA A 10 2.18 -3.88 -17.77
C ALA A 10 1.62 -3.56 -16.37
N ILE A 11 2.46 -3.64 -15.33
CA ILE A 11 2.08 -3.31 -13.95
C ILE A 11 1.95 -1.80 -13.75
N ALA A 12 2.83 -0.99 -14.37
CA ALA A 12 2.76 0.47 -14.27
C ALA A 12 1.42 1.06 -14.76
N ASN A 13 0.72 0.36 -15.67
CA ASN A 13 -0.61 0.75 -16.14
C ASN A 13 -1.75 0.32 -15.20
N LYS A 14 -1.45 -0.38 -14.10
CA LYS A 14 -2.41 -0.75 -13.05
C LYS A 14 -2.21 0.17 -11.85
N ALA A 15 -3.30 0.52 -11.17
CA ALA A 15 -3.22 1.28 -9.92
C ALA A 15 -2.56 0.41 -8.83
N PRO A 16 -1.48 0.86 -8.17
CA PRO A 16 -0.89 0.11 -7.06
C PRO A 16 -1.85 0.11 -5.86
N GLU A 17 -1.87 -0.98 -5.10
CA GLU A 17 -2.66 -1.13 -3.86
C GLU A 17 -2.06 -0.35 -2.67
N GLY A 18 -0.94 0.34 -2.91
CA GLY A 18 -0.33 1.29 -1.97
C GLY A 18 0.41 0.67 -0.79
N ARG A 19 0.34 -0.64 -0.64
CA ARG A 19 0.95 -1.42 0.45
C ARG A 19 1.90 -2.48 -0.10
N TRP A 20 2.85 -2.90 0.72
CA TRP A 20 3.83 -3.93 0.40
C TRP A 20 3.20 -5.31 0.37
N GLU A 21 2.35 -5.56 1.36
CA GLU A 21 1.48 -6.72 1.48
C GLU A 21 0.17 -6.30 2.17
N GLU A 22 -0.78 -7.21 2.14
CA GLU A 22 -2.02 -7.12 2.91
C GLU A 22 -1.80 -7.59 4.37
N ALA A 23 -1.04 -6.79 5.13
CA ALA A 23 -0.74 -7.08 6.53
C ALA A 23 -1.96 -7.00 7.47
N ASP A 24 -1.96 -7.82 8.52
CA ASP A 24 -2.88 -7.73 9.67
C ASP A 24 -2.92 -6.29 10.22
N THR A 25 -4.07 -5.90 10.77
CA THR A 25 -4.24 -4.54 11.32
C THR A 25 -4.40 -4.48 12.83
N ASN A 26 -4.41 -5.62 13.52
CA ASN A 26 -4.65 -5.66 14.96
C ASN A 26 -3.36 -5.75 15.78
N LEU A 27 -2.38 -6.52 15.31
CA LEU A 27 -1.13 -6.79 16.02
C LEU A 27 -0.01 -5.75 15.78
N PRO A 28 0.15 -5.18 14.56
CA PRO A 28 1.25 -4.25 14.32
C PRO A 28 1.12 -2.95 15.10
N THR A 29 2.28 -2.37 15.44
CA THR A 29 2.32 -1.02 16.02
C THR A 29 2.06 0.04 14.96
N GLU A 30 1.65 1.24 15.39
CA GLU A 30 1.55 2.41 14.51
C GLU A 30 2.86 2.68 13.75
N ALA A 31 4.01 2.60 14.44
CA ALA A 31 5.31 2.78 13.80
C ALA A 31 5.57 1.76 12.68
N SER A 32 5.09 0.52 12.85
CA SER A 32 5.16 -0.51 11.81
C SER A 32 4.32 -0.12 10.58
N PHE A 33 3.11 0.42 10.78
CA PHE A 33 2.25 0.89 9.69
C PHE A 33 2.88 2.02 8.87
N HIS A 34 3.50 2.99 9.54
CA HIS A 34 4.18 4.10 8.88
C HIS A 34 5.33 3.58 8.02
N ARG A 35 6.17 2.72 8.60
CA ARG A 35 7.34 2.15 7.91
C ARG A 35 6.93 1.25 6.74
N HIS A 36 5.86 0.47 6.92
CA HIS A 36 5.27 -0.33 5.84
C HIS A 36 4.82 0.55 4.69
N THR A 37 4.06 1.61 4.98
CA THR A 37 3.54 2.52 3.94
C THR A 37 4.66 3.23 3.21
N GLU A 38 5.66 3.75 3.93
CA GLU A 38 6.82 4.41 3.33
C GLU A 38 7.59 3.48 2.39
N LEU A 39 7.87 2.25 2.83
CA LEU A 39 8.54 1.25 2.01
C LEU A 39 7.76 0.97 0.72
N SER A 40 6.45 0.79 0.86
CA SER A 40 5.52 0.49 -0.24
C SER A 40 5.52 1.61 -1.28
N GLN A 41 5.25 2.84 -0.84
CA GLN A 41 5.13 4.00 -1.72
C GLN A 41 6.48 4.37 -2.36
N THR A 42 7.59 4.23 -1.63
CA THR A 42 8.92 4.48 -2.18
C THR A 42 9.22 3.48 -3.30
N PHE A 43 8.95 2.19 -3.08
CA PHE A 43 9.13 1.17 -4.12
C PHE A 43 8.27 1.44 -5.35
N THR A 44 6.97 1.73 -5.18
CA THR A 44 6.09 1.97 -6.32
C THR A 44 6.48 3.25 -7.06
N SER A 45 6.88 4.29 -6.33
CA SER A 45 7.36 5.53 -6.94
C SER A 45 8.64 5.30 -7.75
N MET A 46 9.61 4.53 -7.24
CA MET A 46 10.88 4.26 -7.94
C MET A 46 10.70 3.38 -9.18
N HIS A 47 9.80 2.38 -9.12
CA HIS A 47 9.68 1.38 -10.19
C HIS A 47 8.55 1.65 -11.19
N PHE A 48 7.51 2.36 -10.77
CA PHE A 48 6.31 2.61 -11.58
C PHE A 48 5.98 4.10 -11.74
N GLY A 49 6.67 5.00 -11.02
CA GLY A 49 6.42 6.44 -11.09
C GLY A 49 5.10 6.86 -10.46
N THR A 50 4.49 6.01 -9.62
CA THR A 50 3.17 6.24 -9.03
C THR A 50 3.15 5.88 -7.55
N VAL A 51 2.27 6.55 -6.80
CA VAL A 51 1.89 6.22 -5.42
C VAL A 51 0.39 5.97 -5.38
N SER A 52 -0.08 5.16 -4.43
CA SER A 52 -1.50 4.91 -4.25
C SER A 52 -2.10 5.82 -3.20
N ALA A 53 -3.33 6.27 -3.45
CA ALA A 53 -4.15 6.93 -2.45
C ALA A 53 -5.13 5.97 -1.75
N VAL A 54 -5.12 4.68 -2.11
CA VAL A 54 -6.06 3.67 -1.62
C VAL A 54 -5.30 2.64 -0.78
N ALA A 55 -5.77 2.42 0.44
CA ALA A 55 -5.40 1.24 1.23
C ALA A 55 -6.42 0.12 0.95
N TYR A 56 -5.96 -1.01 0.42
CA TYR A 56 -6.78 -2.16 0.05
C TYR A 56 -6.54 -3.31 1.03
N LEU A 57 -7.56 -3.70 1.81
CA LEU A 57 -7.50 -4.71 2.89
C LEU A 57 -8.72 -5.65 2.95
N PRO A 58 -9.13 -6.28 1.85
CA PRO A 58 -10.34 -7.12 1.82
C PRO A 58 -10.28 -8.43 2.64
N ASP A 59 -9.09 -8.90 3.00
CA ASP A 59 -8.79 -10.19 3.63
C ASP A 59 -8.06 -10.03 4.98
N THR A 60 -8.11 -8.83 5.58
CA THR A 60 -7.60 -8.62 6.94
C THR A 60 -8.68 -8.91 7.97
N PHE A 61 -8.35 -9.66 9.03
CA PHE A 61 -9.31 -10.06 10.06
C PHE A 61 -9.64 -8.93 11.05
N GLY A 62 -10.56 -8.06 10.63
CA GLY A 62 -11.03 -6.94 11.44
C GLY A 62 -10.07 -5.75 11.43
N HIS A 63 -10.62 -4.59 11.78
CA HIS A 63 -9.91 -3.31 11.73
C HIS A 63 -10.11 -2.52 13.01
N PRO A 64 -9.04 -2.03 13.66
CA PRO A 64 -9.20 -1.20 14.85
C PRO A 64 -9.78 0.16 14.47
N ALA A 65 -10.54 0.78 15.39
CA ALA A 65 -11.13 2.10 15.18
C ALA A 65 -10.09 3.21 14.91
N THR A 66 -8.83 2.97 15.28
CA THR A 66 -7.70 3.87 15.02
C THR A 66 -7.16 3.77 13.58
N LEU A 67 -7.46 2.70 12.84
CA LEU A 67 -6.89 2.45 11.51
C LEU A 67 -7.12 3.61 10.52
N PRO A 68 -8.32 4.22 10.40
CA PRO A 68 -8.52 5.34 9.49
C PRO A 68 -7.60 6.54 9.76
N LYS A 69 -7.31 6.83 11.03
CA LYS A 69 -6.39 7.90 11.44
C LYS A 69 -4.96 7.57 11.02
N ILE A 70 -4.50 6.35 11.31
CA ILE A 70 -3.15 5.87 10.97
C ILE A 70 -2.95 5.90 9.44
N LEU A 71 -3.92 5.39 8.66
CA LEU A 71 -3.85 5.39 7.20
C LEU A 71 -3.83 6.81 6.62
N ALA A 72 -4.61 7.73 7.18
CA ALA A 72 -4.62 9.13 6.75
C ALA A 72 -3.27 9.82 7.03
N ASP A 73 -2.65 9.53 8.18
CA ASP A 73 -1.34 10.08 8.56
C ASP A 73 -0.20 9.58 7.64
N THR A 74 -0.40 8.44 6.97
CA THR A 74 0.57 7.87 6.02
C THR A 74 0.25 8.16 4.54
N GLY A 75 -0.72 9.05 4.28
CA GLY A 75 -1.00 9.58 2.94
C GLY A 75 -2.09 8.85 2.15
N PHE A 76 -2.77 7.87 2.75
CA PHE A 76 -3.95 7.27 2.14
C PHE A 76 -5.17 8.20 2.26
N LYS A 77 -5.98 8.26 1.21
CA LYS A 77 -7.24 9.03 1.16
C LYS A 77 -8.47 8.15 1.20
N TYR A 78 -8.33 6.91 0.75
CA TYR A 78 -9.40 5.93 0.66
C TYR A 78 -8.95 4.64 1.32
N PHE A 79 -9.92 3.93 1.88
CA PHE A 79 -9.75 2.64 2.51
C PHE A 79 -10.87 1.71 2.02
N ILE A 80 -10.49 0.53 1.55
CA ILE A 80 -11.39 -0.53 1.10
C ILE A 80 -11.08 -1.77 1.94
N PHE A 81 -12.14 -2.43 2.41
CA PHE A 81 -12.14 -3.67 3.17
C PHE A 81 -13.29 -4.56 2.70
#